data_AF-D4VQ83-F1
#
_entry.id   AF-D4VQ83-F1
#
_cell.length_a   1.000
_cell.length_b   1.000
_cell.length_c   1.000
_cell.angle_alpha   90.00
_cell.angle_beta   90.00
_cell.angle_gamma   90.00
#
_symmetry.space_group_name_H-M   'P 1'
#
loop_
_entity.id
_entity.type
_entity.pdbx_description
1 polymer ?
#
loop_
_entity_poly.entity_id
_entity_poly.type
_entity_poly.pdbx_seq_one_letter_code
_entity_poly.pdbx_strand_id
1 'polypeptide(L)'
;MVLTRGEDDYNYDYDYGNEDDYTYIGETLEEVIITPESNNNETSGGNDEWEIIAPPDSGTIDPEPTEPESTSTEDDTVTENNNGDQNSDEKSIPLSTAEKKAVNSLLIQLEKLKNIDRTKYTIEKQNYCRSTARTSKDGVLQLCQLFFSSDNLTEIDRIATIWHEMYHIDHKHYGKLEMTILEKTIVLNPPPYIEKILNERLDIMYGKYIMTPETREADFKQELIIDRYGTIEYYKNELETHKAERENFPEVSHYYENERTWLEWTYEQLLIIATEQPSNK
;
A
#
# COMPACT_ATOMS: atom_id res chain seq x y z
N MET A 1 -10.90 -1.10 -2.66
CA MET A 1 -9.60 -1.47 -2.05
C MET A 1 -8.78 -2.16 -3.14
N VAL A 2 -8.03 -1.38 -3.94
CA VAL A 2 -7.48 -1.78 -5.25
C VAL A 2 -6.06 -2.32 -5.09
N LEU A 3 -5.85 -3.63 -5.19
CA LEU A 3 -4.66 -4.28 -4.62
C LEU A 3 -3.31 -4.09 -5.33
N THR A 4 -3.21 -3.32 -6.42
CA THR A 4 -1.95 -3.07 -7.16
C THR A 4 -1.70 -1.59 -7.49
N ARG A 5 -0.52 -1.33 -8.05
CA ARG A 5 0.15 -0.05 -8.26
C ARG A 5 -0.75 1.09 -8.78
N GLY A 6 -1.04 2.05 -7.90
CA GLY A 6 -1.11 3.47 -8.24
C GLY A 6 -2.11 3.94 -9.29
N GLU A 7 -3.35 3.44 -9.29
CA GLU A 7 -4.48 4.12 -9.94
C GLU A 7 -5.66 4.22 -8.95
N ASP A 8 -5.78 5.37 -8.26
CA ASP A 8 -7.05 6.06 -7.97
C ASP A 8 -6.86 7.27 -7.04
N ASP A 9 -6.49 8.40 -7.64
CA ASP A 9 -6.73 9.72 -7.03
C ASP A 9 -8.23 10.05 -7.17
N TYR A 10 -9.04 9.41 -6.32
CA TYR A 10 -10.39 9.87 -6.00
C TYR A 10 -10.37 10.44 -4.59
N ASN A 11 -10.63 11.74 -4.51
CA ASN A 11 -10.72 12.48 -3.25
C ASN A 11 -11.86 11.91 -2.39
N TYR A 12 -11.49 11.15 -1.36
CA TYR A 12 -12.38 10.73 -0.29
C TYR A 12 -11.70 11.11 1.03
N ASP A 13 -12.14 12.22 1.60
CA ASP A 13 -11.98 12.50 3.04
C ASP A 13 -12.73 11.42 3.84
N TYR A 14 -12.09 10.27 4.02
CA TYR A 14 -12.39 9.39 5.13
C TYR A 14 -11.46 9.75 6.27
N ASP A 15 -11.97 10.62 7.13
CA ASP A 15 -11.41 10.99 8.42
C ASP A 15 -11.19 9.72 9.26
N TYR A 16 -9.98 9.16 9.15
CA TYR A 16 -9.48 8.18 10.09
C TYR A 16 -9.23 8.91 11.40
N GLY A 17 -10.29 9.00 12.22
CA GLY A 17 -10.24 9.58 13.56
C GLY A 17 -9.16 8.90 14.40
N ASN A 18 -7.99 9.54 14.43
CA ASN A 18 -6.76 9.00 15.00
C ASN A 18 -6.61 9.53 16.43
N GLU A 19 -7.52 9.13 17.31
CA GLU A 19 -7.36 9.30 18.76
C GLU A 19 -6.38 8.25 19.31
N ASP A 20 -5.08 8.50 19.15
CA ASP A 20 -4.02 7.80 19.90
C ASP A 20 -2.85 8.77 20.15
N ASP A 21 -3.00 9.56 21.23
CA ASP A 21 -2.02 10.55 21.68
C ASP A 21 -0.85 9.86 22.40
N TYR A 22 0.22 9.57 21.66
CA TYR A 22 1.44 8.95 22.19
C TYR A 22 2.62 9.91 22.20
N THR A 23 2.78 10.63 23.32
CA THR A 23 4.02 11.32 23.64
C THR A 23 5.11 10.31 24.02
N TYR A 24 6.11 10.10 23.17
CA TYR A 24 7.36 9.45 23.61
C TYR A 24 8.61 10.08 23.00
N ILE A 25 9.71 9.89 23.72
CA ILE A 25 10.88 10.76 23.74
C ILE A 25 11.95 10.18 22.81
N GLY A 26 12.57 11.04 22.00
CA GLY A 26 13.47 10.60 20.93
C GLY A 26 14.81 10.05 21.44
N GLU A 27 15.15 8.84 21.00
CA GLU A 27 16.52 8.37 20.83
C GLU A 27 16.73 7.94 19.38
N THR A 28 17.87 8.32 18.80
CA THR A 28 18.16 8.19 17.36
C THR A 28 18.74 6.83 17.02
N LEU A 29 18.10 6.04 16.15
CA LEU A 29 18.71 4.85 15.55
C LEU A 29 18.36 4.66 14.06
N GLU A 30 19.42 4.79 13.25
CA GLU A 30 19.82 3.99 12.08
C GLU A 30 18.81 3.66 10.96
N GLU A 31 19.21 4.03 9.74
CA GLU A 31 18.60 3.59 8.48
C GLU A 31 18.55 2.06 8.39
N VAL A 32 17.41 1.51 7.93
CA VAL A 32 17.23 0.06 7.80
C VAL A 32 17.93 -0.46 6.53
N ILE A 33 19.26 -0.57 6.59
CA ILE A 33 20.03 -1.35 5.62
C ILE A 33 20.07 -2.79 6.12
N ILE A 34 19.32 -3.70 5.50
CA ILE A 34 19.37 -5.13 5.81
C ILE A 34 20.61 -5.76 5.13
N THR A 35 21.81 -5.45 5.63
CA THR A 35 22.99 -6.29 5.38
C THR A 35 22.91 -7.54 6.26
N PRO A 36 23.04 -8.76 5.69
CA PRO A 36 23.02 -9.98 6.51
C PRO A 36 24.26 -10.06 7.41
N GLU A 37 24.05 -10.39 8.69
CA GLU A 37 25.13 -10.59 9.65
C GLU A 37 26.09 -11.71 9.19
N SER A 38 27.40 -11.49 9.36
CA SER A 38 28.40 -12.50 9.06
C SER A 38 28.36 -13.63 10.10
N ASN A 39 28.18 -14.87 9.66
CA ASN A 39 28.22 -16.07 10.49
C ASN A 39 29.58 -16.30 11.19
N ASN A 40 29.83 -15.62 12.31
CA ASN A 40 30.95 -15.88 13.19
C ASN A 40 30.49 -16.67 14.41
N ASN A 41 30.55 -18.00 14.27
CA ASN A 41 30.33 -18.95 15.34
C ASN A 41 31.54 -18.99 16.28
N GLU A 42 31.51 -18.29 17.41
CA GLU A 42 32.39 -18.56 18.55
C GLU A 42 31.70 -18.27 19.90
N THR A 43 32.17 -18.95 20.95
CA THR A 43 31.40 -19.23 22.18
C THR A 43 32.01 -18.55 23.41
N SER A 44 31.22 -18.43 24.49
CA SER A 44 31.58 -17.94 25.85
C SER A 44 31.51 -16.41 26.00
N GLY A 45 30.90 -15.85 27.05
CA GLY A 45 30.26 -16.44 28.23
C GLY A 45 30.48 -15.54 29.46
N GLY A 46 29.64 -15.63 30.49
CA GLY A 46 29.79 -14.85 31.73
C GLY A 46 28.47 -14.20 32.18
N ASN A 47 28.27 -14.16 33.50
CA ASN A 47 27.01 -13.82 34.15
C ASN A 47 27.11 -12.49 34.94
N ASP A 48 26.18 -12.31 35.88
CA ASP A 48 26.21 -11.43 37.06
C ASP A 48 25.60 -10.02 36.81
N GLU A 49 24.32 -9.77 37.10
CA GLU A 49 23.66 -9.64 38.43
C GLU A 49 24.04 -8.33 39.15
N TRP A 50 23.06 -7.45 39.44
CA TRP A 50 23.01 -6.62 40.68
C TRP A 50 21.66 -5.92 40.95
N GLU A 51 21.42 -5.79 42.26
CA GLU A 51 20.25 -5.29 43.02
C GLU A 51 20.58 -3.93 43.73
N ILE A 52 19.69 -3.03 44.21
CA ILE A 52 18.21 -2.88 44.22
C ILE A 52 17.76 -1.46 44.70
N ILE A 53 16.57 -0.98 44.29
CA ILE A 53 15.69 0.05 44.96
C ILE A 53 16.15 1.54 45.10
N ALA A 54 15.17 2.47 44.96
CA ALA A 54 15.19 3.90 45.36
C ALA A 54 14.29 4.11 46.62
N PRO A 55 14.34 5.22 47.42
CA PRO A 55 13.58 6.48 47.12
C PRO A 55 14.09 7.72 47.94
N PRO A 56 13.27 8.71 48.40
CA PRO A 56 12.36 9.70 47.75
C PRO A 56 12.71 11.19 48.11
N ASP A 57 11.73 12.09 47.93
CA ASP A 57 11.52 13.41 48.59
C ASP A 57 12.17 14.65 47.91
N SER A 58 11.58 15.85 47.81
CA SER A 58 10.19 16.36 47.98
C SER A 58 10.06 17.74 47.28
N GLY A 59 8.83 18.20 46.96
CA GLY A 59 8.62 19.60 46.55
C GLY A 59 7.40 19.89 45.66
N THR A 60 6.29 20.31 46.26
CA THR A 60 5.16 21.02 45.62
C THR A 60 5.63 22.41 45.07
N ILE A 61 4.93 23.15 44.20
CA ILE A 61 3.53 23.65 44.24
C ILE A 61 3.09 24.07 42.82
N ASP A 62 1.81 23.83 42.49
CA ASP A 62 1.06 24.37 41.33
C ASP A 62 0.38 25.71 41.67
N PRO A 63 0.30 26.69 40.75
CA PRO A 63 -1.04 27.10 40.30
C PRO A 63 -1.16 27.56 38.84
N GLU A 64 -2.03 26.91 38.08
CA GLU A 64 -2.87 27.51 37.02
C GLU A 64 -4.14 28.20 37.62
N PRO A 65 -5.01 28.88 36.83
CA PRO A 65 -4.88 29.32 35.43
C PRO A 65 -5.13 30.84 35.25
N THR A 66 -4.97 31.37 34.04
CA THR A 66 -5.61 32.64 33.64
C THR A 66 -5.81 32.75 32.12
N GLU A 67 -7.06 32.65 31.65
CA GLU A 67 -7.44 33.09 30.30
C GLU A 67 -7.41 34.63 30.19
N PRO A 68 -7.28 35.17 28.97
CA PRO A 68 -8.32 36.11 28.56
C PRO A 68 -8.82 35.96 27.12
N GLU A 69 -10.14 35.89 27.02
CA GLU A 69 -11.07 36.41 25.98
C GLU A 69 -10.72 36.36 24.48
N SER A 70 -11.65 35.73 23.77
CA SER A 70 -11.88 35.79 22.33
C SER A 70 -11.98 37.22 21.78
N THR A 71 -11.32 37.49 20.66
CA THR A 71 -11.74 38.52 19.70
C THR A 71 -11.87 37.93 18.30
N SER A 72 -13.10 37.93 17.80
CA SER A 72 -13.44 37.54 16.44
C SER A 72 -13.21 38.70 15.47
N THR A 73 -12.43 38.46 14.41
CA THR A 73 -12.48 39.27 13.18
C THR A 73 -12.36 38.35 11.98
N GLU A 74 -13.49 38.17 11.29
CA GLU A 74 -13.54 37.68 9.92
C GLU A 74 -12.91 38.74 9.02
N ASP A 75 -12.01 38.35 8.11
CA ASP A 75 -11.66 39.19 6.95
C ASP A 75 -11.53 38.31 5.70
N ASP A 76 -12.54 38.43 4.85
CA ASP A 76 -12.82 37.56 3.72
C ASP A 76 -11.98 37.97 2.50
N THR A 77 -10.76 37.42 2.36
CA THR A 77 -9.94 37.56 1.15
C THR A 77 -9.27 36.25 0.73
N VAL A 78 -10.06 35.23 0.43
CA VAL A 78 -9.57 34.05 -0.29
C VAL A 78 -9.18 34.44 -1.73
N THR A 79 -7.89 34.74 -1.93
CA THR A 79 -7.28 34.72 -3.26
C THR A 79 -6.74 33.32 -3.53
N GLU A 80 -7.53 32.48 -4.22
CA GLU A 80 -7.05 31.20 -4.75
C GLU A 80 -6.00 31.44 -5.85
N ASN A 81 -4.74 31.55 -5.43
CA ASN A 81 -3.60 31.49 -6.33
C ASN A 81 -3.19 30.02 -6.49
N ASN A 82 -3.17 29.55 -7.75
CA ASN A 82 -2.71 28.22 -8.12
C ASN A 82 -1.32 27.89 -7.53
N ASN A 83 -1.21 26.75 -6.84
CA ASN A 83 -0.05 25.84 -6.73
C ASN A 83 -0.32 24.87 -5.55
N GLY A 84 -0.19 23.56 -5.69
CA GLY A 84 0.13 22.79 -6.88
C GLY A 84 0.13 21.28 -6.59
N ASP A 85 0.27 20.49 -7.65
CA ASP A 85 0.78 19.12 -7.70
C ASP A 85 1.21 18.52 -6.34
N GLN A 86 0.28 17.89 -5.62
CA GLN A 86 0.59 17.12 -4.40
C GLN A 86 1.18 15.75 -4.75
N ASN A 87 2.28 15.75 -5.52
CA ASN A 87 3.35 14.79 -5.28
C ASN A 87 3.94 15.09 -3.89
N SER A 88 3.23 14.71 -2.84
CA SER A 88 3.85 14.54 -1.54
C SER A 88 4.89 13.43 -1.69
N ASP A 89 6.16 13.72 -1.40
CA ASP A 89 7.19 12.70 -1.31
C ASP A 89 6.75 11.72 -0.20
N GLU A 90 6.16 10.59 -0.60
CA GLU A 90 5.59 9.57 0.28
C GLU A 90 6.69 9.01 1.18
N LYS A 91 6.85 9.65 2.35
CA LYS A 91 7.97 9.44 3.23
C LYS A 91 7.92 8.02 3.79
N SER A 92 8.88 7.21 3.37
CA SER A 92 9.08 5.84 3.82
C SER A 92 9.01 5.74 5.34
N ILE A 93 8.24 4.76 5.83
CA ILE A 93 8.00 4.55 7.25
C ILE A 93 8.79 3.31 7.69
N PRO A 94 9.49 3.34 8.83
CA PRO A 94 10.17 2.15 9.32
C PRO A 94 9.16 1.06 9.69
N LEU A 95 9.37 -0.15 9.17
CA LEU A 95 8.69 -1.35 9.64
C LEU A 95 8.91 -1.54 11.15
N SER A 96 7.85 -1.79 11.90
CA SER A 96 7.94 -2.17 13.32
C SER A 96 8.67 -3.51 13.49
N THR A 97 9.13 -3.81 14.71
CA THR A 97 9.81 -5.07 15.02
C THR A 97 8.96 -6.31 14.69
N ALA A 98 7.65 -6.23 14.87
CA ALA A 98 6.72 -7.30 14.52
C ALA A 98 6.60 -7.47 12.99
N GLU A 99 6.43 -6.37 12.25
CA GLU A 99 6.35 -6.39 10.78
C GLU A 99 7.67 -6.86 10.15
N LYS A 100 8.83 -6.39 10.64
CA LYS A 100 10.15 -6.88 10.21
C LYS A 100 10.27 -8.40 10.37
N LYS A 101 9.83 -8.94 11.51
CA LYS A 101 9.84 -10.39 11.78
C LYS A 101 8.89 -11.15 10.86
N ALA A 102 7.68 -10.62 10.63
CA ALA A 102 6.70 -11.22 9.72
C ALA A 102 7.22 -11.25 8.27
N VAL A 103 7.65 -10.11 7.73
CA VAL A 103 8.20 -9.99 6.37
C VAL A 103 9.41 -10.90 6.18
N ASN A 104 10.36 -10.94 7.13
CA ASN A 104 11.51 -11.85 7.04
C ASN A 104 11.08 -13.33 7.02
N SER A 105 10.04 -13.71 7.76
CA SER A 105 9.46 -15.07 7.70
C SER A 105 8.95 -15.40 6.29
N LEU A 106 8.19 -14.50 5.68
CA LEU A 106 7.68 -14.67 4.30
C LEU A 106 8.83 -14.77 3.28
N LEU A 107 9.86 -13.94 3.42
CA LEU A 107 11.03 -13.95 2.54
C LEU A 107 11.86 -15.24 2.66
N ILE A 108 11.98 -15.81 3.86
CA ILE A 108 12.62 -17.12 4.09
C ILE A 108 11.81 -18.26 3.45
N GLN A 109 10.48 -18.15 3.44
CA GLN A 109 9.63 -19.12 2.75
C GLN A 109 9.73 -18.97 1.22
N LEU A 110 9.69 -17.74 0.72
CA LEU A 110 9.78 -17.45 -0.71
C LEU A 110 11.14 -17.89 -1.30
N GLU A 111 12.25 -17.63 -0.61
CA GLU A 111 13.59 -18.14 -0.95
C GLU A 111 13.59 -19.66 -1.15
N LYS A 112 12.95 -20.42 -0.25
CA LYS A 112 12.85 -21.88 -0.35
C LYS A 112 11.92 -22.35 -1.47
N LEU A 113 10.81 -21.63 -1.71
CA LEU A 113 9.81 -22.00 -2.71
C LEU A 113 10.26 -21.69 -4.15
N LYS A 114 11.06 -20.62 -4.33
CA LYS A 114 11.41 -20.07 -5.65
C LYS A 114 12.90 -19.99 -5.94
N ASN A 115 13.76 -20.38 -5.00
CA ASN A 115 15.22 -20.31 -5.12
C ASN A 115 15.69 -18.89 -5.50
N ILE A 116 15.08 -17.88 -4.89
CA ILE A 116 15.43 -16.47 -5.08
C ILE A 116 16.46 -16.00 -4.06
N ASP A 117 17.32 -15.07 -4.46
CA ASP A 117 18.20 -14.35 -3.55
C ASP A 117 17.46 -13.12 -3.01
N ARG A 118 16.96 -13.21 -1.77
CA ARG A 118 16.23 -12.11 -1.13
C ARG A 118 17.08 -10.88 -0.82
N THR A 119 18.42 -10.98 -0.86
CA THR A 119 19.31 -9.87 -0.45
C THR A 119 19.43 -8.78 -1.52
N LYS A 120 18.90 -9.03 -2.72
CA LYS A 120 18.87 -8.06 -3.83
C LYS A 120 17.84 -6.94 -3.66
N TYR A 121 16.86 -7.11 -2.78
CA TYR A 121 15.66 -6.28 -2.74
C TYR A 121 15.65 -5.37 -1.51
N THR A 122 15.60 -4.06 -1.74
CA THR A 122 15.23 -3.09 -0.71
C THR A 122 13.72 -3.16 -0.48
N ILE A 123 13.30 -3.27 0.78
CA ILE A 123 11.89 -3.38 1.19
C ILE A 123 11.56 -2.29 2.19
N GLU A 124 10.50 -1.54 1.91
CA GLU A 124 10.03 -0.40 2.69
C GLU A 124 8.54 -0.54 3.05
N LYS A 125 8.07 0.21 4.06
CA LYS A 125 6.63 0.33 4.35
C LYS A 125 6.08 1.66 3.83
N GLN A 126 4.90 1.62 3.25
CA GLN A 126 4.11 2.79 2.87
C GLN A 126 2.71 2.73 3.50
N ASN A 127 2.20 3.88 3.95
CA ASN A 127 0.86 3.98 4.53
C ASN A 127 -0.21 4.40 3.51
N TYR A 128 0.14 5.24 2.53
CA TYR A 128 -0.81 5.94 1.66
C TYR A 128 -1.01 5.27 0.30
N CYS A 129 -1.11 3.95 0.28
CA CYS A 129 -1.42 3.19 -0.93
C CYS A 129 -2.68 2.33 -0.80
N ARG A 130 -3.47 2.31 -1.87
CA ARG A 130 -4.72 1.51 -2.00
C ARG A 130 -4.44 0.02 -2.26
N SER A 131 -3.17 -0.32 -2.52
CA SER A 131 -2.66 -1.64 -2.91
C SER A 131 -2.16 -2.49 -1.75
N THR A 132 -1.86 -3.78 -1.97
CA THR A 132 -1.06 -4.57 -1.01
C THR A 132 0.41 -4.20 -1.11
N ALA A 133 0.95 -4.08 -2.31
CA ALA A 133 2.30 -3.65 -2.54
C ALA A 133 2.39 -2.80 -3.81
N ARG A 134 3.58 -2.26 -4.08
CA ARG A 134 3.96 -1.66 -5.36
C ARG A 134 5.48 -1.58 -5.45
N THR A 135 6.02 -1.60 -6.66
CA THR A 135 7.42 -1.29 -6.93
C THR A 135 7.57 0.21 -7.21
N SER A 136 8.51 0.88 -6.53
CA SER A 136 8.76 2.30 -6.75
C SER A 136 9.34 2.58 -8.14
N LYS A 137 9.39 3.84 -8.56
CA LYS A 137 10.07 4.25 -9.82
C LYS A 137 11.58 3.90 -9.82
N ASP A 138 12.15 3.68 -8.65
CA ASP A 138 13.59 3.43 -8.42
C ASP A 138 13.90 1.94 -8.13
N GLY A 139 12.90 1.05 -8.27
CA GLY A 139 13.07 -0.40 -8.07
C GLY A 139 13.05 -0.86 -6.62
N VAL A 140 12.43 -0.10 -5.71
CA VAL A 140 12.24 -0.49 -4.30
C VAL A 140 10.88 -1.16 -4.12
N LEU A 141 10.83 -2.28 -3.38
CA LEU A 141 9.59 -2.97 -3.04
C LEU A 141 8.92 -2.26 -1.87
N GLN A 142 7.73 -1.71 -2.08
CA GLN A 142 6.98 -1.00 -1.05
C GLN A 142 5.78 -1.84 -0.60
N LEU A 143 5.79 -2.28 0.65
CA LEU A 143 4.67 -2.98 1.28
C LEU A 143 3.70 -1.97 1.90
N CYS A 144 2.47 -1.99 1.44
CA CYS A 144 1.44 -1.05 1.85
C CYS A 144 0.76 -1.47 3.16
N GLN A 145 0.12 -0.54 3.86
CA GLN A 145 -0.60 -0.84 5.11
C GLN A 145 -1.58 -2.02 4.96
N LEU A 146 -2.25 -2.14 3.82
CA LEU A 146 -3.18 -3.23 3.50
C LEU A 146 -2.52 -4.60 3.35
N PHE A 147 -1.22 -4.66 3.01
CA PHE A 147 -0.44 -5.90 3.13
C PHE A 147 -0.53 -6.42 4.55
N PHE A 148 -0.29 -5.57 5.54
CA PHE A 148 -0.23 -5.97 6.93
C PHE A 148 -1.64 -6.25 7.48
N SER A 149 -2.58 -5.31 7.32
CA SER A 149 -3.87 -5.31 8.01
C SER A 149 -5.02 -6.07 7.35
N SER A 150 -4.87 -6.64 6.15
CA SER A 150 -5.97 -7.36 5.50
C SER A 150 -6.11 -8.79 6.04
N ASP A 151 -7.24 -9.04 6.73
CA ASP A 151 -7.66 -10.37 7.19
C ASP A 151 -7.96 -11.34 6.03
N ASN A 152 -8.24 -10.81 4.83
CA ASN A 152 -8.56 -11.63 3.65
C ASN A 152 -7.31 -12.20 2.96
N LEU A 153 -6.11 -11.73 3.32
CA LEU A 153 -4.85 -12.19 2.75
C LEU A 153 -4.23 -13.29 3.61
N THR A 154 -4.20 -14.50 3.07
CA THR A 154 -3.47 -15.64 3.64
C THR A 154 -1.96 -15.47 3.50
N GLU A 155 -1.19 -16.34 4.17
CA GLU A 155 0.28 -16.30 4.09
C GLU A 155 0.79 -16.49 2.65
N ILE A 156 0.16 -17.36 1.85
CA ILE A 156 0.56 -17.61 0.46
C ILE A 156 0.24 -16.42 -0.46
N ASP A 157 -0.86 -15.69 -0.21
CA ASP A 157 -1.22 -14.48 -0.97
C ASP A 157 -0.19 -13.36 -0.74
N ARG A 158 0.30 -13.26 0.50
CA ARG A 158 1.35 -12.31 0.91
C ARG A 158 2.70 -12.67 0.30
N ILE A 159 3.02 -13.97 0.21
CA ILE A 159 4.21 -14.48 -0.48
C ILE A 159 4.12 -14.21 -1.99
N ALA A 160 2.97 -14.46 -2.62
CA ALA A 160 2.73 -14.19 -4.03
C ALA A 160 2.83 -12.69 -4.34
N THR A 161 2.24 -11.83 -3.50
CA THR A 161 2.38 -10.36 -3.58
C THR A 161 3.84 -9.92 -3.54
N ILE A 162 4.65 -10.44 -2.60
CA ILE A 162 6.09 -10.10 -2.54
C ILE A 162 6.80 -10.54 -3.83
N TRP A 163 6.50 -11.75 -4.32
CA TRP A 163 7.12 -12.26 -5.54
C TRP A 163 6.72 -11.47 -6.80
N HIS A 164 5.46 -11.02 -6.87
CA HIS A 164 4.95 -10.16 -7.94
C HIS A 164 5.83 -8.89 -8.07
N GLU A 165 6.05 -8.17 -6.97
CA GLU A 165 6.91 -6.98 -6.97
C GLU A 165 8.40 -7.31 -7.25
N MET A 166 8.89 -8.44 -6.74
CA MET A 166 10.25 -8.91 -7.08
C MET A 166 10.40 -9.19 -8.59
N TYR A 167 9.36 -9.74 -9.23
CA TYR A 167 9.34 -9.93 -10.67
C TYR A 167 9.38 -8.59 -11.41
N HIS A 168 8.64 -7.57 -10.94
CA HIS A 168 8.75 -6.21 -11.48
C HIS A 168 10.19 -5.68 -11.41
N ILE A 169 10.87 -5.90 -10.29
CA ILE A 169 12.26 -5.45 -10.07
C ILE A 169 13.25 -6.20 -10.99
N ASP A 170 13.17 -7.53 -11.07
CA ASP A 170 14.07 -8.34 -11.90
C ASP A 170 13.91 -8.04 -13.42
N HIS A 171 12.68 -7.74 -13.88
CA HIS A 171 12.38 -7.48 -15.29
C HIS A 171 12.41 -5.99 -15.67
N LYS A 172 12.62 -5.10 -14.69
CA LYS A 172 12.58 -3.64 -14.84
C LYS A 172 11.23 -3.11 -15.30
N HIS A 173 10.16 -3.76 -14.86
CA HIS A 173 8.77 -3.32 -15.04
C HIS A 173 8.45 -2.18 -14.04
N TYR A 174 9.30 -1.16 -13.98
CA TYR A 174 9.14 0.00 -13.12
C TYR A 174 9.70 1.25 -13.79
N GLY A 175 9.06 2.38 -13.51
CA GLY A 175 9.44 3.68 -14.03
C GLY A 175 8.42 4.73 -13.64
N LYS A 176 8.48 5.87 -14.33
CA LYS A 176 7.43 6.90 -14.20
C LYS A 176 6.17 6.40 -14.91
N LEU A 177 5.09 6.20 -14.16
CA LEU A 177 3.76 6.06 -14.73
C LEU A 177 3.32 7.43 -15.26
N GLU A 178 2.94 7.50 -16.52
CA GLU A 178 2.39 8.71 -17.14
C GLU A 178 0.93 8.47 -17.48
N MET A 179 0.05 9.20 -16.80
CA MET A 179 -1.40 9.12 -16.97
C MET A 179 -1.89 10.14 -18.00
N THR A 180 -2.75 9.70 -18.90
CA THR A 180 -3.49 10.53 -19.86
C THR A 180 -4.95 10.61 -19.44
N ILE A 181 -5.48 11.82 -19.29
CA ILE A 181 -6.91 12.05 -19.02
C ILE A 181 -7.69 11.87 -20.32
N LEU A 182 -8.82 11.15 -20.26
CA LEU A 182 -9.73 10.97 -21.39
C LEU A 182 -10.58 12.23 -21.58
N GLU A 183 -10.73 12.69 -22.83
CA GLU A 183 -11.67 13.78 -23.18
C GLU A 183 -13.13 13.44 -22.82
N LYS A 184 -13.44 12.15 -22.75
CA LYS A 184 -14.74 11.62 -22.35
C LYS A 184 -14.55 10.30 -21.62
N THR A 185 -15.14 10.22 -20.42
CA THR A 185 -15.23 9.00 -19.61
C THR A 185 -15.75 7.81 -20.41
N ILE A 186 -15.09 6.67 -20.25
CA ILE A 186 -15.51 5.37 -20.75
C ILE A 186 -16.14 4.60 -19.60
N VAL A 187 -17.26 3.91 -19.86
CA VAL A 187 -17.87 2.97 -18.91
C VAL A 187 -17.66 1.56 -19.47
N LEU A 188 -16.94 0.73 -18.72
CA LEU A 188 -16.68 -0.65 -19.10
C LEU A 188 -17.95 -1.50 -18.98
N ASN A 189 -18.09 -2.49 -19.86
CA ASN A 189 -19.17 -3.47 -19.81
C ASN A 189 -18.59 -4.85 -19.47
N PRO A 190 -18.48 -5.22 -18.18
CA PRO A 190 -17.82 -6.44 -17.75
C PRO A 190 -18.57 -7.71 -18.20
N PRO A 191 -17.84 -8.83 -18.42
CA PRO A 191 -18.48 -10.13 -18.57
C PRO A 191 -19.03 -10.64 -17.20
N PRO A 192 -20.03 -11.55 -17.18
CA PRO A 192 -20.72 -11.93 -15.94
C PRO A 192 -19.84 -12.53 -14.82
N TYR A 193 -18.67 -13.07 -15.14
CA TYR A 193 -17.74 -13.57 -14.13
C TYR A 193 -17.01 -12.42 -13.40
N ILE A 194 -16.72 -11.32 -14.10
CA ILE A 194 -16.18 -10.08 -13.52
C ILE A 194 -17.25 -9.36 -12.69
N GLU A 195 -18.50 -9.30 -13.17
CA GLU A 195 -19.63 -8.77 -12.39
C GLU A 195 -19.78 -9.48 -11.05
N LYS A 196 -19.59 -10.81 -11.03
CA LYS A 196 -19.61 -11.62 -9.81
C LYS A 196 -18.45 -11.27 -8.87
N ILE A 197 -17.23 -11.16 -9.40
CA ILE A 197 -16.04 -10.79 -8.61
C ILE A 197 -16.22 -9.42 -7.95
N LEU A 198 -16.67 -8.41 -8.71
CA LEU A 198 -16.98 -7.08 -8.19
C LEU A 198 -18.04 -7.12 -7.09
N ASN A 199 -19.10 -7.91 -7.24
CA ASN A 199 -20.12 -8.07 -6.21
C ASN A 199 -19.56 -8.73 -4.93
N GLU A 200 -18.76 -9.79 -5.04
CA GLU A 200 -18.11 -10.43 -3.89
C GLU A 200 -17.14 -9.46 -3.17
N ARG A 201 -16.42 -8.62 -3.93
CA ARG A 201 -15.54 -7.57 -3.40
C ARG A 201 -16.32 -6.47 -2.65
N LEU A 202 -17.46 -6.02 -3.17
CA LEU A 202 -18.35 -5.08 -2.48
C LEU A 202 -18.97 -5.72 -1.21
N ASP A 203 -19.31 -7.01 -1.24
CA ASP A 203 -19.77 -7.75 -0.05
C ASP A 203 -18.69 -7.83 1.05
N ILE A 204 -17.42 -7.98 0.67
CA ILE A 204 -16.30 -7.96 1.61
C ILE A 204 -16.07 -6.54 2.17
N MET A 205 -16.11 -5.52 1.32
CA MET A 205 -15.93 -4.12 1.72
C MET A 205 -17.03 -3.64 2.68
N TYR A 206 -18.28 -4.00 2.38
CA TYR A 206 -19.45 -3.56 3.15
C TYR A 206 -19.98 -4.61 4.14
N GLY A 207 -19.33 -5.76 4.31
CA GLY A 207 -19.80 -6.81 5.23
C GLY A 207 -19.90 -6.40 6.71
N LYS A 208 -19.34 -5.25 7.09
CA LYS A 208 -19.43 -4.63 8.42
C LYS A 208 -20.38 -3.42 8.48
N TYR A 209 -20.98 -3.01 7.35
CA TYR A 209 -21.77 -1.79 7.20
C TYR A 209 -23.15 -2.08 6.59
N ILE A 210 -24.19 -1.37 7.02
CA ILE A 210 -25.52 -1.46 6.40
C ILE A 210 -25.54 -0.53 5.20
N MET A 211 -25.41 -1.08 3.98
CA MET A 211 -25.47 -0.32 2.74
C MET A 211 -26.86 -0.41 2.09
N THR A 212 -27.32 0.69 1.48
CA THR A 212 -28.57 0.65 0.68
C THR A 212 -28.29 0.07 -0.71
N PRO A 213 -29.32 -0.48 -1.40
CA PRO A 213 -29.17 -0.97 -2.76
C PRO A 213 -28.64 0.09 -3.74
N GLU A 214 -29.05 1.35 -3.55
CA GLU A 214 -28.68 2.47 -4.41
C GLU A 214 -27.19 2.83 -4.29
N THR A 215 -26.65 2.88 -3.07
CA THR A 215 -25.21 3.15 -2.88
C THR A 215 -24.38 2.00 -3.46
N ARG A 216 -24.77 0.74 -3.20
CA ARG A 216 -24.09 -0.43 -3.79
C ARG A 216 -24.08 -0.38 -5.33
N GLU A 217 -25.20 0.03 -5.95
CA GLU A 217 -25.27 0.18 -7.40
C GLU A 217 -24.38 1.33 -7.91
N ALA A 218 -24.23 2.41 -7.14
CA ALA A 218 -23.32 3.50 -7.45
C ALA A 218 -21.84 3.05 -7.38
N ASP A 219 -21.44 2.38 -6.29
CA ASP A 219 -20.06 1.90 -6.10
C ASP A 219 -19.67 0.87 -7.16
N PHE A 220 -20.59 -0.05 -7.50
CA PHE A 220 -20.40 -1.01 -8.59
C PHE A 220 -20.16 -0.32 -9.94
N LYS A 221 -20.88 0.77 -10.23
CA LYS A 221 -20.67 1.55 -11.46
C LYS A 221 -19.38 2.35 -11.42
N GLN A 222 -18.96 2.81 -10.24
CA GLN A 222 -17.74 3.57 -10.07
C GLN A 222 -16.49 2.74 -10.38
N GLU A 223 -16.45 1.46 -9.96
CA GLU A 223 -15.35 0.54 -10.33
C GLU A 223 -15.31 0.19 -11.85
N LEU A 224 -16.30 0.64 -12.64
CA LEU A 224 -16.35 0.46 -14.10
C LEU A 224 -16.14 1.77 -14.90
N ILE A 225 -15.92 2.89 -14.21
CA ILE A 225 -15.71 4.20 -14.80
C ILE A 225 -14.21 4.45 -15.02
N ILE A 226 -13.82 4.71 -16.27
CA ILE A 226 -12.46 5.05 -16.66
C ILE A 226 -12.43 6.49 -17.17
N ASP A 227 -11.72 7.37 -16.46
CA ASP A 227 -11.51 8.79 -16.79
C ASP A 227 -10.05 9.11 -17.17
N ARG A 228 -9.11 8.20 -16.89
CA ARG A 228 -7.67 8.29 -17.17
C ARG A 228 -7.10 6.92 -17.51
N TYR A 229 -5.96 6.88 -18.19
CA TYR A 229 -5.23 5.66 -18.51
C TYR A 229 -3.71 5.91 -18.58
N GLY A 230 -2.92 4.92 -18.16
CA GLY A 230 -1.46 4.89 -18.20
C GLY A 230 -0.89 4.50 -19.56
N THR A 231 0.42 4.20 -19.60
CA THR A 231 1.10 3.89 -20.87
C THR A 231 0.83 2.46 -21.35
N ILE A 232 0.91 2.23 -22.67
CA ILE A 232 0.82 0.88 -23.27
C ILE A 232 1.89 -0.07 -22.69
N GLU A 233 3.07 0.45 -22.34
CA GLU A 233 4.16 -0.32 -21.72
C GLU A 233 3.79 -0.74 -20.29
N TYR A 234 3.21 0.17 -19.50
CA TYR A 234 2.73 -0.13 -18.15
C TYR A 234 1.77 -1.33 -18.15
N TYR A 235 0.68 -1.27 -18.92
CA TYR A 235 -0.31 -2.36 -18.92
C TYR A 235 0.23 -3.69 -19.46
N LYS A 236 1.19 -3.67 -20.40
CA LYS A 236 1.88 -4.90 -20.84
C LYS A 236 2.72 -5.51 -19.72
N ASN A 237 3.42 -4.68 -18.96
CA ASN A 237 4.28 -5.11 -17.89
C ASN A 237 3.47 -5.71 -16.72
N GLU A 238 2.37 -5.09 -16.31
CA GLU A 238 1.47 -5.64 -15.27
C GLU A 238 0.85 -6.98 -15.71
N LEU A 239 0.40 -7.09 -16.97
CA LEU A 239 -0.14 -8.34 -17.55
C LEU A 239 0.92 -9.45 -17.65
N GLU A 240 2.17 -9.12 -18.00
CA GLU A 240 3.26 -10.08 -17.98
C GLU A 240 3.55 -10.57 -16.56
N THR A 241 3.63 -9.65 -15.58
CA THR A 241 3.88 -10.01 -14.19
C THR A 241 2.76 -10.90 -13.64
N HIS A 242 1.48 -10.52 -13.75
CA HIS A 242 0.37 -11.33 -13.22
C HIS A 242 0.32 -12.72 -13.85
N LYS A 243 0.58 -12.84 -15.15
CA LYS A 243 0.69 -14.14 -15.80
C LYS A 243 1.82 -14.99 -15.20
N ALA A 244 3.02 -14.42 -15.05
CA ALA A 244 4.15 -15.12 -14.46
C ALA A 244 3.89 -15.47 -12.98
N GLU A 245 3.15 -14.62 -12.27
CA GLU A 245 2.73 -14.81 -10.88
C GLU A 245 1.76 -15.98 -10.75
N ARG A 246 0.76 -16.10 -11.62
CA ARG A 246 -0.15 -17.27 -11.67
C ARG A 246 0.55 -18.58 -11.99
N GLU A 247 1.48 -18.56 -12.95
CA GLU A 247 2.31 -19.73 -13.28
C GLU A 247 3.16 -20.17 -12.07
N ASN A 248 3.52 -19.23 -11.19
CA ASN A 248 4.31 -19.50 -9.99
C ASN A 248 3.49 -19.77 -8.72
N PHE A 249 2.30 -19.19 -8.61
CA PHE A 249 1.39 -19.26 -7.46
C PHE A 249 -0.03 -19.58 -7.95
N PRO A 250 -0.26 -20.83 -8.41
CA PRO A 250 -1.58 -21.31 -8.83
C PRO A 250 -2.51 -21.63 -7.65
N GLU A 251 -1.95 -21.86 -6.45
CA GLU A 251 -2.68 -22.20 -5.23
C GLU A 251 -2.63 -21.03 -4.24
N VAL A 252 -3.48 -20.03 -4.49
CA VAL A 252 -3.72 -18.87 -3.60
C VAL A 252 -5.14 -18.91 -3.01
N SER A 253 -5.50 -17.97 -2.14
CA SER A 253 -6.87 -17.87 -1.63
C SER A 253 -7.86 -17.44 -2.72
N HIS A 254 -9.13 -17.84 -2.56
CA HIS A 254 -10.23 -17.41 -3.44
C HIS A 254 -10.34 -15.88 -3.54
N TYR A 255 -10.08 -15.17 -2.44
CA TYR A 255 -10.07 -13.71 -2.42
C TYR A 255 -8.98 -13.13 -3.32
N TYR A 256 -7.74 -13.62 -3.17
CA TYR A 256 -6.61 -13.12 -3.96
C TYR A 256 -6.70 -13.54 -5.43
N GLU A 257 -7.22 -14.73 -5.71
CA GLU A 257 -7.50 -15.20 -7.07
C GLU A 257 -8.55 -14.34 -7.79
N ASN A 258 -9.63 -13.96 -7.10
CA ASN A 258 -10.61 -13.00 -7.60
C ASN A 258 -9.95 -11.63 -7.90
N GLU A 259 -9.14 -11.10 -7.00
CA GLU A 259 -8.46 -9.81 -7.16
C GLU A 259 -7.51 -9.81 -8.37
N ARG A 260 -6.66 -10.82 -8.55
CA ARG A 260 -5.79 -10.94 -9.74
C ARG A 260 -6.60 -11.05 -11.04
N THR A 261 -7.72 -11.77 -11.01
CA THR A 261 -8.61 -11.92 -12.17
C THR A 261 -9.31 -10.61 -12.55
N TRP A 262 -9.68 -9.81 -11.55
CA TRP A 262 -10.19 -8.45 -11.76
C TRP A 262 -9.13 -7.54 -12.38
N LEU A 263 -7.93 -7.52 -11.80
CA LEU A 263 -6.83 -6.66 -12.22
C LEU A 263 -6.37 -6.96 -13.65
N GLU A 264 -6.14 -8.24 -13.99
CA GLU A 264 -5.79 -8.64 -15.36
C GLU A 264 -6.84 -8.18 -16.38
N TRP A 265 -8.12 -8.41 -16.11
CA TRP A 265 -9.19 -7.99 -17.03
C TRP A 265 -9.22 -6.47 -17.20
N THR A 266 -9.06 -5.72 -16.11
CA THR A 266 -9.00 -4.24 -16.13
C THR A 266 -7.79 -3.75 -16.90
N TYR A 267 -6.60 -4.35 -16.72
CA TYR A 267 -5.41 -4.02 -17.50
C TYR A 267 -5.53 -4.41 -18.98
N GLU A 268 -6.23 -5.49 -19.33
CA GLU A 268 -6.58 -5.79 -20.72
C GLU A 268 -7.48 -4.70 -21.33
N GLN A 269 -8.50 -4.21 -20.60
CA GLN A 269 -9.37 -3.13 -21.09
C GLN A 269 -8.60 -1.82 -21.24
N LEU A 270 -7.77 -1.46 -20.27
CA LEU A 270 -6.96 -0.25 -20.29
C LEU A 270 -5.89 -0.29 -21.39
N LEU A 271 -5.30 -1.45 -21.68
CA LEU A 271 -4.40 -1.64 -22.82
C LEU A 271 -5.11 -1.43 -24.16
N ILE A 272 -6.35 -1.90 -24.31
CA ILE A 272 -7.18 -1.64 -25.51
C ILE A 272 -7.43 -0.13 -25.63
N ILE A 273 -7.93 0.53 -24.57
CA ILE A 273 -8.19 1.98 -24.54
C ILE A 273 -6.93 2.77 -24.93
N ALA A 274 -5.79 2.46 -24.31
CA ALA A 274 -4.50 3.11 -24.56
C ALA A 274 -3.98 2.92 -25.99
N THR A 275 -4.36 1.82 -26.65
CA THR A 275 -3.99 1.52 -28.04
C THR A 275 -4.95 2.16 -29.06
N GLU A 276 -6.22 2.32 -28.71
CA GLU A 276 -7.26 2.89 -29.58
C GLU A 276 -7.34 4.43 -29.51
N GLN A 277 -6.87 5.06 -28.42
CA GLN A 277 -6.77 6.52 -28.39
C GLN A 277 -5.77 7.00 -29.46
N PRO A 278 -6.13 8.01 -30.28
CA PRO A 278 -5.22 8.57 -31.25
C PRO A 278 -4.01 9.16 -30.52
N SER A 279 -2.80 8.79 -30.94
CA SER A 279 -1.59 9.42 -30.40
C SER A 279 -1.61 10.91 -30.74
N ASN A 280 -1.92 11.76 -29.77
CA ASN A 280 -1.84 13.21 -29.90
C ASN A 280 -0.38 13.59 -30.18
N LYS A 281 -0.11 13.92 -31.45
CA LYS A 281 1.19 14.33 -32.02
C LYS A 281 1.17 15.81 -32.39
#